data_AF-A0A3A9BEL3-F1
#
_entry.id   AF-A0A3A9BEL3-F1
#
_cell.length_a   1.000
_cell.length_b   1.000
_cell.length_c   1.000
_cell.angle_alpha   90.00
_cell.angle_beta   90.00
_cell.angle_gamma   90.00
#
_symmetry.space_group_name_H-M   'P 1'
#
loop_
_entity.id
_entity.type
_entity.pdbx_description
1 polymer ?
#
loop_
_entity_poly.entity_id
_entity_poly.type
_entity_poly.pdbx_seq_one_letter_code
_entity_poly.pdbx_strand_id
1 'polypeptide(L)'
;MEKHSCRTCRNLEKERKEVMEGRLKGRYRYGCSGQGSGYVCGFLAGDEDLETLSCGLWHGQSERKTEKEAQKLEKELGESLQGLFDRWNEWYVRGCPEGKETDGVYLNRLRLAIKGLVERIEEALEESRFPESYYSPLPPEIAKDYMADRDNLVRSAERALYQYRNSPDYLWLESYMNGQKGKSKEMEKAAVFFEHGKVLEEAISRNQYLLMKQEIRQEGILAELAKYRRTVLQKEQKAARRNKSGQKGKKDMSGQFTLFEEKAS
;
A
#
# COMPACT_ATOMS: atom_id res chain seq x y z
N MET A 1 -16.50 26.65 -41.44
CA MET A 1 -15.24 26.51 -40.68
C MET A 1 -15.44 27.22 -39.36
N GLU A 2 -15.61 26.44 -38.30
CA GLU A 2 -15.39 26.95 -36.95
C GLU A 2 -13.95 27.46 -36.88
N LYS A 3 -13.78 28.67 -36.35
CA LYS A 3 -12.46 29.29 -36.25
C LYS A 3 -11.81 28.73 -34.98
N HIS A 4 -10.62 28.15 -35.12
CA HIS A 4 -9.89 27.54 -34.00
C HIS A 4 -8.54 28.21 -33.74
N SER A 5 -8.23 29.36 -34.35
CA SER A 5 -7.02 30.14 -34.10
C SER A 5 -7.03 31.42 -34.92
N CYS A 6 -6.10 32.35 -34.65
CA CYS A 6 -5.85 33.47 -35.56
C CYS A 6 -5.45 32.97 -36.97
N ARG A 7 -4.72 31.84 -37.07
CA ARG A 7 -4.31 31.24 -38.36
C ARG A 7 -5.49 30.90 -39.28
N THR A 8 -6.61 30.47 -38.69
CA THR A 8 -7.84 30.08 -39.40
C THR A 8 -8.94 31.13 -39.29
N CYS A 9 -8.64 32.30 -38.70
CA CYS A 9 -9.61 33.35 -38.47
C CYS A 9 -9.88 34.15 -39.74
N ARG A 10 -11.16 34.28 -40.13
CA ARG A 10 -11.59 35.13 -41.26
C ARG A 10 -11.26 36.62 -41.11
N ASN A 11 -10.92 37.07 -39.91
CA ASN A 11 -10.60 38.49 -39.65
C ASN A 11 -9.09 38.75 -39.80
N LEU A 12 -8.28 37.71 -40.04
CA LEU A 12 -6.84 37.83 -40.25
C LEU A 12 -6.56 38.33 -41.67
N GLU A 13 -5.86 39.46 -41.77
CA GLU A 13 -5.49 40.10 -43.04
C GLU A 13 -4.01 39.82 -43.32
N LYS A 14 -3.71 38.69 -43.96
CA LYS A 14 -2.32 38.28 -44.27
C LYS A 14 -1.60 39.26 -45.19
N GLU A 15 -2.35 39.97 -46.04
CA GLU A 15 -1.83 40.98 -46.96
C GLU A 15 -1.31 42.22 -46.20
N ARG A 16 -1.83 42.47 -45.00
CA ARG A 16 -1.44 43.58 -44.15
C ARG A 16 -0.38 43.14 -43.15
N LYS A 17 0.83 42.85 -43.64
CA LYS A 17 1.98 42.42 -42.82
C LYS A 17 2.88 43.60 -42.47
N GLU A 18 3.10 43.83 -41.18
CA GLU A 18 4.02 44.84 -40.68
C GLU A 18 5.23 44.15 -40.04
N VAL A 19 6.42 44.44 -40.57
CA VAL A 19 7.70 43.93 -40.04
C VAL A 19 8.26 44.97 -39.09
N MET A 20 8.64 44.52 -37.90
CA MET A 20 9.11 45.41 -36.84
C MET A 20 10.59 45.73 -36.98
N GLU A 21 10.95 46.95 -36.62
CA GLU A 21 12.34 47.43 -36.56
C GLU A 21 12.83 47.57 -35.11
N GLY A 22 14.12 47.87 -34.93
CA GLY A 22 14.72 48.10 -33.62
C GLY A 22 14.77 46.83 -32.75
N ARG A 23 14.26 46.91 -31.50
CA ARG A 23 14.32 45.80 -30.51
C ARG A 23 13.53 44.56 -30.92
N LEU A 24 12.62 44.67 -31.88
CA LEU A 24 11.80 43.58 -32.40
C LEU A 24 12.18 43.19 -33.84
N LYS A 25 13.37 43.59 -34.30
CA LYS A 25 13.86 43.28 -35.65
C LYS A 25 13.81 41.78 -35.92
N GLY A 26 13.14 41.42 -37.01
CA GLY A 26 12.91 40.02 -37.41
C GLY A 26 11.56 39.44 -36.97
N ARG A 27 10.78 40.17 -36.17
CA ARG A 27 9.39 39.83 -35.87
C ARG A 27 8.41 40.65 -36.71
N TYR A 28 7.19 40.14 -36.87
CA TYR A 28 6.14 40.80 -37.65
C TYR A 28 4.76 40.59 -37.05
N ARG A 29 3.76 41.33 -37.52
CA ARG A 29 2.36 41.11 -37.18
C ARG A 29 1.47 41.28 -38.41
N TYR A 30 0.34 40.59 -38.42
CA TYR A 30 -0.67 40.71 -39.47
C TYR A 30 -1.80 41.67 -39.06
N GLY A 31 -2.50 42.23 -40.04
CA GLY A 31 -3.72 42.99 -39.84
C GLY A 31 -4.83 42.13 -39.25
N CYS A 32 -5.69 42.73 -38.45
CA CYS A 32 -6.88 42.08 -37.94
C CYS A 32 -8.05 43.06 -37.85
N SER A 33 -9.07 42.87 -38.69
CA SER A 33 -10.31 43.66 -38.67
C SER A 33 -11.15 43.45 -37.40
N GLY A 34 -10.89 42.37 -36.65
CA GLY A 34 -11.57 42.07 -35.39
C GLY A 34 -10.91 42.68 -34.15
N GLN A 35 -9.80 43.42 -34.29
CA GLN A 35 -9.11 44.06 -33.17
C GLN A 35 -9.18 45.58 -33.33
N GLY A 36 -9.41 46.30 -32.22
CA GLY A 36 -9.45 47.77 -32.24
C GLY A 36 -8.13 48.42 -32.67
N SER A 37 -7.00 47.71 -32.51
CA SER A 37 -5.68 48.15 -33.00
C SER A 37 -5.51 48.00 -34.51
N GLY A 38 -6.41 47.28 -35.20
CA GLY A 38 -6.27 46.92 -36.61
C GLY A 38 -5.22 45.84 -36.91
N TYR A 39 -4.58 45.27 -35.88
CA TYR A 39 -3.56 44.21 -36.01
C TYR A 39 -3.83 43.07 -35.03
N VAL A 40 -3.26 41.90 -35.30
CA VAL A 40 -3.27 40.78 -34.34
C VAL A 40 -2.58 41.18 -33.03
N CYS A 41 -3.02 40.57 -31.93
CA CYS A 41 -2.45 40.72 -30.61
C CYS A 41 -1.04 40.09 -30.56
N GLY A 42 0.01 40.92 -30.55
CA GLY A 42 1.40 40.48 -30.40
C GLY A 42 2.22 40.45 -31.69
N PHE A 43 3.45 39.94 -31.59
CA PHE A 43 4.43 39.86 -32.68
C PHE A 43 4.91 38.43 -32.86
N LEU A 44 4.89 37.99 -34.11
CA LEU A 44 5.19 36.65 -34.59
C LEU A 44 6.67 36.55 -35.00
N ALA A 45 7.31 35.44 -34.67
CA ALA A 45 8.59 35.03 -35.25
C ALA A 45 8.38 34.10 -36.45
N GLY A 46 7.23 33.41 -36.52
CA GLY A 46 6.78 32.63 -37.68
C GLY A 46 5.26 32.47 -37.71
N ASP A 47 4.72 31.99 -38.83
CA ASP A 47 3.27 31.87 -39.03
C ASP A 47 2.61 30.84 -38.09
N GLU A 48 3.38 29.88 -37.55
CA GLU A 48 2.90 28.92 -36.55
C GLU A 48 2.52 29.60 -35.22
N ASP A 49 3.13 30.75 -34.92
CA ASP A 49 2.82 31.53 -33.71
C ASP A 49 1.38 32.08 -33.74
N LEU A 50 0.71 32.11 -34.91
CA LEU A 50 -0.70 32.47 -35.02
C LEU A 50 -1.64 31.52 -34.27
N GLU A 51 -1.21 30.30 -33.97
CA GLU A 51 -1.99 29.33 -33.20
C GLU A 51 -1.89 29.58 -31.69
N THR A 52 -0.89 30.35 -31.24
CA THR A 52 -0.63 30.63 -29.83
C THR A 52 -1.22 31.96 -29.36
N LEU A 53 -1.62 32.84 -30.28
CA LEU A 53 -2.24 34.13 -29.99
C LEU A 53 -3.62 34.01 -29.32
N SER A 54 -3.92 34.95 -28.42
CA SER A 54 -5.21 35.09 -27.75
C SER A 54 -5.80 36.50 -27.92
N CYS A 55 -7.09 36.56 -28.26
CA CYS A 55 -7.85 37.79 -28.46
C CYS A 55 -9.27 37.64 -27.92
N GLY A 56 -10.04 38.71 -27.85
CA GLY A 56 -11.43 38.65 -27.34
C GLY A 56 -12.38 37.71 -28.09
N LEU A 57 -11.97 37.15 -29.24
CA LEU A 57 -12.75 36.19 -30.03
C LEU A 57 -12.25 34.73 -29.90
N TRP A 58 -11.05 34.50 -29.35
CA TRP A 58 -10.40 33.18 -29.31
C TRP A 58 -9.16 33.17 -28.40
N HIS A 59 -8.93 32.07 -27.67
CA HIS A 59 -7.74 31.85 -26.85
C HIS A 59 -6.80 30.79 -27.45
N GLY A 60 -5.54 31.16 -27.67
CA GLY A 60 -4.49 30.35 -28.31
C GLY A 60 -4.16 29.04 -27.60
N GLN A 61 -3.43 28.16 -28.30
CA GLN A 61 -3.06 26.83 -27.79
C GLN A 61 -2.25 26.88 -26.48
N SER A 62 -1.44 27.91 -26.27
CA SER A 62 -0.65 28.09 -25.04
C SER A 62 -1.54 28.33 -23.81
N GLU A 63 -2.53 29.21 -23.94
CA GLU A 63 -3.52 29.47 -22.88
C GLU A 63 -4.44 28.26 -22.64
N ARG A 64 -4.80 27.54 -23.70
CA ARG A 64 -5.56 26.27 -23.57
C ARG A 64 -4.77 25.18 -22.88
N LYS A 65 -3.45 25.12 -23.09
CA LYS A 65 -2.58 24.14 -22.45
C LYS A 65 -2.43 24.44 -20.96
N THR A 66 -2.20 25.70 -20.61
CA THR A 66 -2.14 26.14 -19.20
C THR A 66 -3.47 25.98 -18.48
N GLU A 67 -4.60 26.28 -19.14
CA GLU A 67 -5.93 26.04 -18.59
C GLU A 67 -6.21 24.55 -18.36
N LYS A 68 -5.84 23.68 -19.31
CA LYS A 68 -5.95 22.22 -19.13
C LYS A 68 -5.05 21.69 -18.02
N GLU A 69 -3.85 22.23 -17.87
CA GLU A 69 -2.93 21.88 -16.80
C GLU A 69 -3.49 22.30 -15.43
N ALA A 70 -4.10 23.50 -15.34
CA ALA A 70 -4.77 23.96 -14.14
C ALA A 70 -6.00 23.12 -13.79
N GLN A 71 -6.85 22.77 -14.76
CA GLN A 71 -8.00 21.86 -14.55
C GLN A 71 -7.55 20.45 -14.12
N LYS A 72 -6.45 19.97 -14.68
CA LYS A 72 -5.86 18.69 -14.27
C LYS A 72 -5.38 18.75 -12.82
N LEU A 73 -4.68 19.82 -12.44
CA LEU A 73 -4.20 20.03 -11.08
C LEU A 73 -5.37 20.14 -10.08
N GLU A 74 -6.40 20.92 -10.42
CA GLU A 74 -7.64 21.04 -9.65
C GLU A 74 -8.26 19.67 -9.38
N LYS A 75 -8.42 18.86 -10.44
CA LYS A 75 -8.97 17.51 -10.33
C LYS A 75 -8.11 16.61 -9.45
N GLU A 76 -6.79 16.60 -9.66
CA GLU A 76 -5.87 15.77 -8.88
C GLU A 76 -5.87 16.13 -7.39
N LEU A 77 -5.89 17.43 -7.06
CA LEU A 77 -5.95 17.90 -5.68
C LEU A 77 -7.31 17.58 -5.05
N GLY A 78 -8.41 17.79 -5.77
CA GLY A 78 -9.76 17.47 -5.31
C GLY A 78 -9.98 15.98 -5.05
N GLU A 79 -9.55 15.11 -5.98
CA GLU A 79 -9.61 13.66 -5.83
C GLU A 79 -8.73 13.18 -4.66
N SER A 80 -7.53 13.76 -4.50
CA SER A 80 -6.64 13.44 -3.39
C SER A 80 -7.27 13.82 -2.04
N LEU A 81 -7.89 15.00 -1.95
CA LEU A 81 -8.52 15.48 -0.72
C LEU A 81 -9.73 14.64 -0.35
N GLN A 82 -10.60 14.35 -1.32
CA GLN A 82 -11.74 13.48 -1.12
C GLN A 82 -11.29 12.08 -0.67
N GLY A 83 -10.27 11.50 -1.32
CA GLY A 83 -9.74 10.20 -0.95
C GLY A 83 -9.15 10.14 0.47
N LEU A 84 -8.61 11.25 0.98
CA LEU A 84 -8.16 11.34 2.37
C LEU A 84 -9.34 11.38 3.36
N PHE A 85 -10.39 12.16 3.06
CA PHE A 85 -11.60 12.20 3.87
C PHE A 85 -12.32 10.85 3.89
N ASP A 86 -12.51 10.21 2.75
CA ASP A 86 -13.14 8.90 2.63
C ASP A 86 -12.40 7.86 3.47
N ARG A 87 -11.07 7.85 3.37
CA ARG A 87 -10.22 6.95 4.17
C ARG A 87 -10.30 7.26 5.66
N TRP A 88 -10.30 8.53 6.05
CA TRP A 88 -10.44 8.92 7.45
C TRP A 88 -11.79 8.43 8.01
N ASN A 89 -12.89 8.67 7.28
CA ASN A 89 -14.24 8.24 7.67
C ASN A 89 -14.34 6.71 7.76
N GLU A 90 -13.77 6.00 6.79
CA GLU A 90 -13.73 4.54 6.79
C GLU A 90 -12.97 4.00 8.01
N TRP A 91 -11.76 4.50 8.25
CA TRP A 91 -10.89 4.00 9.32
C TRP A 91 -11.37 4.42 10.70
N TYR A 92 -12.11 5.54 10.80
CA TYR A 92 -12.74 5.95 12.04
C TYR A 92 -13.75 4.89 12.51
N VAL A 93 -14.51 4.31 11.58
CA VAL A 93 -15.53 3.28 11.88
C VAL A 93 -14.92 1.88 11.97
N ARG A 94 -14.15 1.46 10.96
CA ARG A 94 -13.69 0.07 10.81
C ARG A 94 -12.27 -0.18 11.33
N GLY A 95 -11.52 0.87 11.61
CA GLY A 95 -10.10 0.80 11.95
C GLY A 95 -9.22 0.75 10.71
N CYS A 96 -7.96 1.15 10.90
CA CYS A 96 -6.94 1.04 9.87
C CYS A 96 -6.63 -0.46 9.63
N PRO A 97 -6.47 -0.94 8.40
CA PRO A 97 -6.04 -2.33 8.17
C PRO A 97 -4.62 -2.63 8.68
N GLU A 98 -3.80 -1.60 8.84
CA GLU A 98 -2.45 -1.73 9.40
C GLU A 98 -2.51 -1.93 10.92
N GLY A 99 -1.69 -2.85 11.43
CA GLY A 99 -1.65 -3.20 12.85
C GLY A 99 -0.40 -2.73 13.57
N LYS A 100 0.42 -1.85 12.99
CA LYS A 100 1.70 -1.46 13.64
C LYS A 100 1.49 -0.52 14.82
N GLU A 101 0.49 0.35 14.71
CA GLU A 101 0.11 1.34 15.71
C GLU A 101 -1.41 1.35 15.88
N THR A 102 -1.88 2.09 16.87
CA THR A 102 -3.30 2.30 17.15
C THR A 102 -3.99 3.11 16.05
N ASP A 103 -5.30 2.92 15.90
CA ASP A 103 -6.09 3.61 14.87
C ASP A 103 -6.05 5.13 15.03
N GLY A 104 -6.04 5.63 16.27
CA GLY A 104 -5.92 7.06 16.57
C GLY A 104 -4.67 7.70 15.97
N VAL A 105 -3.53 7.01 15.98
CA VAL A 105 -2.29 7.55 15.39
C VAL A 105 -2.43 7.66 13.87
N TYR A 106 -2.99 6.65 13.21
CA TYR A 106 -3.23 6.68 11.77
C TYR A 106 -4.24 7.75 11.37
N LEU A 107 -5.33 7.92 12.12
CA LEU A 107 -6.33 8.95 11.89
C LEU A 107 -5.74 10.36 12.03
N ASN A 108 -4.86 10.57 13.00
CA ASN A 108 -4.17 11.85 13.16
C ASN A 108 -3.15 12.12 12.04
N ARG A 109 -2.50 11.09 11.49
CA ARG A 109 -1.66 11.24 10.29
C ARG A 109 -2.48 11.65 9.08
N LEU A 110 -3.65 11.02 8.87
CA LEU A 110 -4.57 11.42 7.80
C LEU A 110 -5.08 12.85 8.00
N ARG A 111 -5.43 13.23 9.22
CA ARG A 111 -5.82 14.61 9.55
C ARG A 111 -4.73 15.62 9.18
N LEU A 112 -3.46 15.32 9.48
CA LEU A 112 -2.33 16.17 9.09
C LEU A 112 -2.16 16.25 7.57
N ALA A 113 -2.35 15.13 6.86
CA ALA A 113 -2.31 15.09 5.41
C ALA A 113 -3.45 15.92 4.78
N ILE A 114 -4.67 15.86 5.33
CA ILE A 114 -5.82 16.68 4.92
C ILE A 114 -5.46 18.16 5.10
N LYS A 115 -4.96 18.54 6.27
CA LYS A 115 -4.56 19.92 6.56
C LYS A 115 -3.52 20.43 5.55
N GLY A 116 -2.44 19.67 5.33
CA GLY A 116 -1.40 20.08 4.37
C GLY A 116 -1.89 20.13 2.92
N LEU A 117 -2.87 19.31 2.55
CA LEU A 117 -3.45 19.35 1.20
C LEU A 117 -4.39 20.54 1.01
N VAL A 118 -5.13 20.94 2.05
CA VAL A 118 -5.92 22.19 2.07
C VAL A 118 -5.00 23.39 1.88
N GLU A 119 -3.91 23.49 2.65
CA GLU A 119 -2.91 24.55 2.49
C GLU A 119 -2.34 24.58 1.06
N ARG A 120 -2.04 23.40 0.48
CA ARG A 120 -1.57 23.30 -0.91
C ARG A 120 -2.62 23.73 -1.94
N ILE A 121 -3.91 23.52 -1.68
CA ILE A 121 -5.00 24.00 -2.55
C ILE A 121 -5.05 25.53 -2.52
N GLU A 122 -4.96 26.14 -1.34
CA GLU A 122 -4.93 27.59 -1.16
C GLU A 122 -3.73 28.25 -1.87
N GLU A 123 -2.59 27.57 -1.91
CA GLU A 123 -1.38 28.06 -2.59
C GLU A 123 -1.42 27.88 -4.12
N ALA A 124 -2.07 26.82 -4.61
CA ALA A 124 -1.96 26.39 -6.01
C ALA A 124 -3.16 26.78 -6.88
N LEU A 125 -4.33 27.00 -6.29
CA LEU A 125 -5.58 27.27 -7.02
C LEU A 125 -6.16 28.62 -6.62
N GLU A 126 -6.95 29.21 -7.53
CA GLU A 126 -7.81 30.34 -7.18
C GLU A 126 -9.04 29.83 -6.42
N GLU A 127 -9.59 30.66 -5.52
CA GLU A 127 -10.76 30.31 -4.68
C GLU A 127 -11.97 29.83 -5.49
N SER A 128 -12.15 30.37 -6.70
CA SER A 128 -13.20 29.95 -7.64
C SER A 128 -13.08 28.50 -8.15
N ARG A 129 -11.90 27.88 -7.96
CA ARG A 129 -11.55 26.52 -8.37
C ARG A 129 -11.31 25.58 -7.20
N PHE A 130 -11.67 25.98 -5.98
CA PHE A 130 -11.54 25.08 -4.83
C PHE A 130 -12.51 23.90 -4.98
N PRO A 131 -12.04 22.65 -4.76
CA PRO A 131 -12.89 21.48 -4.86
C PRO A 131 -13.94 21.46 -3.75
N GLU A 132 -15.09 20.83 -3.97
CA GLU A 132 -16.17 20.74 -2.96
C GLU A 132 -15.69 20.20 -1.61
N SER A 133 -14.78 19.22 -1.63
CA SER A 133 -14.19 18.62 -0.44
C SER A 133 -13.38 19.59 0.43
N TYR A 134 -12.94 20.73 -0.12
CA TYR A 134 -12.27 21.80 0.63
C TYR A 134 -13.16 22.38 1.73
N TYR A 135 -14.46 22.50 1.47
CA TYR A 135 -15.42 23.07 2.42
C TYR A 135 -15.83 22.08 3.52
N SER A 136 -15.38 20.82 3.43
CA SER A 136 -15.59 19.85 4.50
C SER A 136 -14.74 20.23 5.73
N PRO A 137 -15.31 20.15 6.94
CA PRO A 137 -14.56 20.50 8.15
C PRO A 137 -13.39 19.55 8.36
N LEU A 138 -12.26 20.10 8.83
CA LEU A 138 -11.11 19.29 9.22
C LEU A 138 -11.54 18.28 10.31
N PRO A 139 -11.23 16.98 10.18
CA PRO A 139 -11.63 16.00 11.17
C PRO A 139 -11.03 16.32 12.55
N PRO A 140 -11.71 15.95 13.65
CA PRO A 140 -11.21 16.19 14.99
C PRO A 140 -9.92 15.40 15.25
N GLU A 141 -9.10 15.90 16.16
CA GLU A 141 -7.96 15.12 16.67
C GLU A 141 -8.48 13.96 17.52
N ILE A 142 -7.95 12.77 17.26
CA ILE A 142 -8.37 11.54 17.91
C ILE A 142 -7.35 11.15 18.97
N ALA A 143 -7.80 10.59 20.09
CA ALA A 143 -6.91 10.10 21.14
C ALA A 143 -5.91 9.08 20.57
N LYS A 144 -4.64 9.17 20.95
CA LYS A 144 -3.60 8.29 20.37
C LYS A 144 -3.85 6.81 20.67
N ASP A 145 -4.50 6.49 21.77
CA ASP A 145 -4.86 5.13 22.18
C ASP A 145 -6.20 4.64 21.59
N TYR A 146 -6.86 5.46 20.75
CA TYR A 146 -8.09 5.08 20.08
C TYR A 146 -7.92 3.83 19.21
N MET A 147 -8.88 2.92 19.34
CA MET A 147 -9.03 1.72 18.52
C MET A 147 -10.48 1.65 18.05
N ALA A 148 -10.67 1.49 16.75
CA ALA A 148 -11.99 1.39 16.16
C ALA A 148 -12.56 -0.02 16.37
N ASP A 149 -13.90 -0.11 16.40
CA ASP A 149 -14.66 -1.36 16.47
C ASP A 149 -14.10 -2.41 17.47
N ARG A 150 -13.82 -1.95 18.70
CA ARG A 150 -13.21 -2.78 19.76
C ARG A 150 -13.96 -4.08 20.01
N ASP A 151 -15.28 -4.05 19.98
CA ASP A 151 -16.10 -5.24 20.25
C ASP A 151 -15.93 -6.30 19.16
N ASN A 152 -15.89 -5.90 17.89
CA ASN A 152 -15.63 -6.82 16.79
C ASN A 152 -14.19 -7.32 16.79
N LEU A 153 -13.23 -6.45 17.15
CA LEU A 153 -11.84 -6.82 17.31
C LEU A 153 -11.66 -7.92 18.37
N VAL A 154 -12.30 -7.76 19.54
CA VAL A 154 -12.29 -8.77 20.61
C VAL A 154 -12.90 -10.08 20.11
N ARG A 155 -14.11 -10.05 19.51
CA ARG A 155 -14.75 -11.26 18.95
C ARG A 155 -13.89 -11.97 17.91
N SER A 156 -13.17 -11.20 17.10
CA SER A 156 -12.28 -11.73 16.06
C SER A 156 -11.02 -12.35 16.66
N ALA A 157 -10.46 -11.74 17.71
CA ALA A 157 -9.35 -12.27 18.47
C ALA A 157 -9.70 -13.59 19.18
N GLU A 158 -10.86 -13.64 19.85
CA GLU A 158 -11.37 -14.85 20.49
C GLU A 158 -11.56 -16.00 19.48
N ARG A 159 -12.14 -15.68 18.32
CA ARG A 159 -12.31 -16.65 17.23
C ARG A 159 -10.96 -17.15 16.71
N ALA A 160 -10.01 -16.25 16.47
CA ALA A 160 -8.67 -16.59 15.99
C ALA A 160 -7.95 -17.50 17.01
N LEU A 161 -8.02 -17.17 18.30
CA LEU A 161 -7.44 -17.99 19.37
C LEU A 161 -8.08 -19.38 19.44
N TYR A 162 -9.41 -19.45 19.36
CA TYR A 162 -10.15 -20.71 19.33
C TYR A 162 -9.73 -21.57 18.14
N GLN A 163 -9.68 -20.99 16.93
CA GLN A 163 -9.25 -21.70 15.72
C GLN A 163 -7.81 -22.19 15.81
N TYR A 164 -6.91 -21.37 16.37
CA TYR A 164 -5.51 -21.72 16.55
C TYR A 164 -5.36 -22.93 17.48
N ARG A 165 -5.98 -22.89 18.67
CA ARG A 165 -5.93 -23.96 19.68
C ARG A 165 -6.59 -25.25 19.22
N ASN A 166 -7.63 -25.15 18.40
CA ASN A 166 -8.33 -26.32 17.84
C ASN A 166 -7.79 -26.77 16.48
N SER A 167 -6.67 -26.20 16.01
CA SER A 167 -6.07 -26.62 14.76
C SER A 167 -5.46 -28.02 14.90
N PRO A 168 -5.56 -28.89 13.86
CA PRO A 168 -5.00 -30.25 13.92
C PRO A 168 -3.49 -30.27 14.23
N ASP A 169 -2.76 -29.24 13.77
CA ASP A 169 -1.31 -29.16 13.98
C ASP A 169 -0.97 -28.70 15.40
N TYR A 170 -1.77 -27.82 16.01
CA TYR A 170 -1.59 -27.41 17.40
C TYR A 170 -1.93 -28.55 18.37
N LEU A 171 -3.06 -29.24 18.16
CA LEU A 171 -3.43 -30.41 18.96
C LEU A 171 -2.41 -31.55 18.86
N TRP A 172 -1.84 -31.74 17.66
CA TRP A 172 -0.72 -32.65 17.47
C TRP A 172 0.51 -32.19 18.26
N LEU A 173 0.83 -30.90 18.25
CA LEU A 173 1.98 -30.35 18.97
C LEU A 173 1.84 -30.55 20.49
N GLU A 174 0.67 -30.29 21.06
CA GLU A 174 0.38 -30.56 22.48
C GLU A 174 0.61 -32.04 22.82
N SER A 175 0.04 -32.93 22.02
CA SER A 175 0.19 -34.38 22.21
C SER A 175 1.65 -34.83 22.09
N TYR A 176 2.37 -34.29 21.10
CA TYR A 176 3.78 -34.58 20.85
C TYR A 176 4.66 -34.17 22.03
N MET A 177 4.46 -32.96 22.54
CA MET A 177 5.26 -32.39 23.62
C MET A 177 5.03 -33.10 24.96
N ASN A 178 3.81 -33.55 25.23
CA ASN A 178 3.50 -34.37 26.42
C ASN A 178 4.22 -35.72 26.42
N GLY A 179 4.57 -36.26 25.25
CA GLY A 179 5.29 -37.53 25.11
C GLY A 179 6.82 -37.41 25.20
N GLN A 180 7.38 -36.20 25.15
CA GLN A 180 8.83 -35.97 25.11
C GLN A 180 9.43 -35.90 26.53
N LYS A 181 10.57 -36.57 26.74
CA LYS A 181 11.35 -36.51 27.99
C LYS A 181 12.66 -35.73 27.77
N GLY A 182 12.80 -34.60 28.44
CA GLY A 182 14.04 -33.80 28.48
C GLY A 182 14.12 -32.68 27.41
N LYS A 183 14.82 -31.59 27.71
CA LYS A 183 14.94 -30.43 26.82
C LYS A 183 15.67 -30.80 25.51
N SER A 184 15.05 -30.52 24.37
CA SER A 184 15.64 -30.65 23.03
C SER A 184 15.51 -29.36 22.24
N LYS A 185 16.32 -29.18 21.19
CA LYS A 185 16.18 -28.06 20.24
C LYS A 185 14.81 -28.02 19.58
N GLU A 186 14.17 -29.18 19.43
CA GLU A 186 12.79 -29.30 18.95
C GLU A 186 11.78 -28.66 19.92
N MET A 187 12.00 -28.75 21.24
CA MET A 187 11.13 -28.09 22.24
C MET A 187 11.26 -26.57 22.22
N GLU A 188 12.47 -26.03 22.05
CA GLU A 188 12.68 -24.58 21.95
C GLU A 188 11.93 -24.00 20.75
N LYS A 189 11.93 -24.71 19.63
CA LYS A 189 11.15 -24.32 18.44
C LYS A 189 9.64 -24.47 18.66
N ALA A 190 9.21 -25.49 19.40
CA ALA A 190 7.81 -25.67 19.75
C ALA A 190 7.28 -24.55 20.67
N ALA A 191 8.13 -24.01 21.54
CA ALA A 191 7.76 -22.96 22.50
C ALA A 191 7.18 -21.71 21.82
N VAL A 192 7.68 -21.35 20.64
CA VAL A 192 7.18 -20.19 19.87
C VAL A 192 5.68 -20.31 19.56
N PHE A 193 5.20 -21.52 19.25
CA PHE A 193 3.79 -21.76 18.93
C PHE A 193 2.89 -21.69 20.18
N PHE A 194 3.37 -22.19 21.31
CA PHE A 194 2.65 -22.03 22.58
C PHE A 194 2.62 -20.57 23.04
N GLU A 195 3.72 -19.86 22.87
CA GLU A 195 3.84 -18.47 23.25
C GLU A 195 2.86 -17.60 22.47
N HIS A 196 2.73 -17.82 21.16
CA HIS A 196 1.74 -17.15 20.33
C HIS A 196 0.31 -17.27 20.88
N GLY A 197 -0.12 -18.49 21.22
CA GLY A 197 -1.43 -18.72 21.80
C GLY A 197 -1.63 -18.05 23.15
N LYS A 198 -0.57 -17.90 23.96
CA LYS A 198 -0.61 -17.19 25.24
C LYS A 198 -0.65 -15.68 25.07
N VAL A 199 0.15 -15.13 24.15
CA VAL A 199 0.19 -13.68 23.86
C VAL A 199 -1.20 -13.20 23.44
N LEU A 200 -1.87 -13.93 22.54
CA LEU A 200 -3.21 -13.57 22.11
C LEU A 200 -4.25 -13.70 23.24
N GLU A 201 -4.17 -14.74 24.07
CA GLU A 201 -5.04 -14.90 25.25
C GLU A 201 -4.82 -13.78 26.28
N GLU A 202 -3.57 -13.44 26.56
CA GLU A 202 -3.20 -12.35 27.47
C GLU A 202 -3.71 -11.02 26.92
N ALA A 203 -3.52 -10.77 25.62
CA ALA A 203 -4.01 -9.57 24.97
C ALA A 203 -5.52 -9.40 25.15
N ILE A 204 -6.31 -10.45 24.91
CA ILE A 204 -7.76 -10.49 25.15
C ILE A 204 -8.08 -10.17 26.61
N SER A 205 -7.46 -10.88 27.55
CA SER A 205 -7.74 -10.74 28.98
C SER A 205 -7.43 -9.35 29.54
N ARG A 206 -6.40 -8.70 28.99
CA ARG A 206 -5.92 -7.38 29.42
C ARG A 206 -6.45 -6.23 28.56
N ASN A 207 -7.38 -6.50 27.64
CA ASN A 207 -7.90 -5.51 26.69
C ASN A 207 -6.81 -4.78 25.90
N GLN A 208 -5.74 -5.49 25.53
CA GLN A 208 -4.64 -4.94 24.73
C GLN A 208 -5.00 -4.98 23.24
N TYR A 209 -5.89 -4.09 22.83
CA TYR A 209 -6.49 -4.06 21.49
C TYR A 209 -5.46 -4.02 20.35
N LEU A 210 -4.37 -3.26 20.48
CA LEU A 210 -3.33 -3.21 19.45
C LEU A 210 -2.68 -4.59 19.25
N LEU A 211 -2.37 -5.30 20.34
CA LEU A 211 -1.81 -6.65 20.26
C LEU A 211 -2.83 -7.61 19.65
N MET A 212 -4.11 -7.53 20.03
CA MET A 212 -5.15 -8.34 19.37
C MET A 212 -5.15 -8.14 17.85
N LYS A 213 -5.10 -6.88 17.40
CA LYS A 213 -5.07 -6.54 15.97
C LYS A 213 -3.85 -7.06 15.24
N GLN A 214 -2.69 -7.09 15.90
CA GLN A 214 -1.46 -7.67 15.36
C GLN A 214 -1.56 -9.19 15.23
N GLU A 215 -2.07 -9.84 16.27
CA GLU A 215 -2.06 -11.29 16.43
C GLU A 215 -3.28 -12.00 15.80
N ILE A 216 -4.34 -11.30 15.39
CA ILE A 216 -5.49 -11.92 14.71
C ILE A 216 -5.11 -12.62 13.38
N ARG A 217 -4.03 -12.18 12.72
CA ARG A 217 -3.58 -12.78 11.45
C ARG A 217 -2.76 -14.05 11.70
N GLN A 218 -3.45 -15.18 11.72
CA GLN A 218 -2.92 -16.50 12.11
C GLN A 218 -2.27 -17.27 10.95
N GLU A 219 -2.44 -16.84 9.70
CA GLU A 219 -2.08 -17.63 8.51
C GLU A 219 -0.59 -17.99 8.48
N GLY A 220 0.27 -17.02 8.80
CA GLY A 220 1.72 -17.20 8.79
C GLY A 220 2.19 -18.21 9.84
N ILE A 221 1.70 -18.09 11.07
CA ILE A 221 2.13 -18.98 12.15
C ILE A 221 1.57 -20.39 12.01
N LEU A 222 0.32 -20.55 11.52
CA LEU A 222 -0.24 -21.86 11.21
C LEU A 222 0.53 -22.55 10.09
N ALA A 223 0.95 -21.82 9.05
CA ALA A 223 1.78 -22.38 7.98
C ALA A 223 3.15 -22.87 8.49
N GLU A 224 3.80 -22.08 9.36
CA GLU A 224 5.06 -22.49 9.99
C GLU A 224 4.88 -23.67 10.95
N LEU A 225 3.75 -23.74 11.68
CA LEU A 225 3.41 -24.88 12.53
C LEU A 225 3.22 -26.18 11.72
N ALA A 226 2.48 -26.11 10.61
CA ALA A 226 2.30 -27.24 9.70
C ALA A 226 3.64 -27.72 9.11
N LYS A 227 4.54 -26.79 8.79
CA LYS A 227 5.91 -27.10 8.32
C LYS A 227 6.77 -27.73 9.41
N TYR A 228 6.67 -27.22 10.64
CA TYR A 228 7.34 -27.79 11.81
C TYR A 228 6.91 -29.25 12.01
N ARG A 229 5.60 -29.52 12.05
CA ARG A 229 5.05 -30.88 12.18
C ARG A 229 5.60 -31.83 11.13
N ARG A 230 5.56 -31.44 9.85
CA ARG A 230 6.09 -32.27 8.75
C ARG A 230 7.57 -32.61 8.94
N THR A 231 8.36 -31.63 9.38
CA THR A 231 9.81 -31.80 9.58
C THR A 231 10.10 -32.78 10.72
N VAL A 232 9.35 -32.68 11.82
CA VAL A 232 9.49 -33.61 12.97
C VAL A 232 9.14 -35.04 12.55
N LEU A 233 7.98 -35.25 11.90
CA LEU A 233 7.55 -36.58 11.46
C LEU A 233 8.53 -37.22 10.47
N GLN A 234 9.11 -36.43 9.55
CA GLN A 234 10.13 -36.94 8.63
C GLN A 234 11.42 -37.36 9.34
N LYS A 235 11.85 -36.65 10.39
CA LYS A 235 13.02 -37.03 11.19
C LYS A 235 12.78 -38.35 11.91
N GLU A 236 11.60 -38.51 12.52
CA GLU A 236 11.24 -39.75 13.23
C GLU A 236 11.17 -40.95 12.29
N GLN A 237 10.58 -40.79 11.10
CA GLN A 237 10.55 -41.84 10.08
C GLN A 237 11.96 -42.22 9.61
N LYS A 238 12.86 -41.24 9.40
CA LYS A 238 14.26 -41.51 9.04
C LYS A 238 15.01 -42.23 10.16
N ALA A 239 14.81 -41.84 11.42
CA ALA A 239 15.39 -42.52 12.58
C ALA A 239 14.89 -43.97 12.70
N ALA A 240 13.58 -44.19 12.54
CA ALA A 240 12.98 -45.52 12.55
C ALA A 240 13.53 -46.43 11.43
N ARG A 241 13.72 -45.88 10.21
CA ARG A 241 14.32 -46.61 9.09
C ARG A 241 15.78 -46.99 9.37
N ARG A 242 16.59 -46.08 9.92
CA ARG A 242 17.99 -46.35 10.30
C ARG A 242 18.11 -47.44 11.36
N ASN A 243 17.23 -47.41 12.37
CA ASN A 243 17.23 -48.43 13.42
C ASN A 243 16.86 -49.81 12.85
N LYS A 244 15.90 -49.89 11.92
CA LYS A 244 15.55 -51.15 11.23
C LYS A 244 16.67 -51.69 10.34
N SER A 245 17.40 -50.82 9.61
CA SER A 245 18.51 -51.28 8.75
C SER A 245 19.73 -51.74 9.57
N GLY A 246 20.04 -51.08 10.69
CA GLY A 246 21.12 -51.50 11.59
C GLY A 246 20.84 -52.84 12.29
N GLN A 247 19.57 -53.14 12.56
CA GLN A 247 19.17 -54.42 13.15
C GLN A 247 19.18 -55.58 12.13
N LYS A 248 18.98 -55.29 10.84
CA LYS A 248 19.09 -56.28 9.75
C LYS A 248 20.56 -56.65 9.45
N GLY A 249 21.47 -55.67 9.42
CA GLY A 249 22.91 -55.91 9.21
C GLY A 249 23.61 -56.66 10.35
N LYS A 250 23.04 -56.67 11.57
CA LYS A 250 23.55 -57.46 12.70
C LYS A 250 23.14 -58.94 12.67
N LYS A 251 22.11 -59.32 11.90
CA LYS A 251 21.68 -60.72 11.78
C LYS A 251 22.45 -61.51 10.71
N ASP A 252 23.07 -60.84 9.74
CA ASP A 252 23.80 -61.50 8.64
C ASP A 252 25.28 -61.80 8.94
N MET A 253 25.83 -61.35 10.08
CA MET A 253 27.24 -61.56 10.47
C MET A 253 27.46 -62.68 11.50
N SER A 254 26.42 -63.40 11.94
CA SER A 254 26.52 -64.45 12.97
C SER A 254 26.56 -65.88 12.41
N GLY A 255 26.95 -66.06 11.15
CA GLY A 255 26.82 -67.33 10.44
C GLY A 255 28.02 -67.75 9.61
N GLN A 256 29.25 -67.64 10.15
CA GLN A 256 30.42 -68.37 9.64
C GLN A 256 31.61 -68.15 10.57
N PHE A 257 31.89 -69.10 11.46
CA PHE A 257 33.22 -69.46 11.96
C PHE A 257 33.05 -70.66 12.91
N THR A 258 33.05 -71.87 12.33
CA THR A 258 33.21 -73.11 13.09
C THR A 258 34.47 -73.82 12.60
N LEU A 259 35.43 -73.91 13.52
CA LEU A 259 36.40 -74.97 13.76
C LEU A 259 37.44 -75.33 12.67
N PHE A 260 38.68 -74.93 12.93
CA PHE A 260 39.83 -75.83 12.81
C PHE A 260 40.54 -75.84 14.19
N GLU A 261 40.40 -76.95 14.91
CA GLU A 261 41.31 -77.30 16.02
C GLU A 261 42.48 -78.09 15.42
N GLU A 262 43.68 -77.53 15.54
CA GLU A 262 44.94 -78.22 15.33
C GLU A 262 45.12 -79.29 16.41
N LYS A 263 45.37 -80.54 16.01
CA LYS A 263 46.00 -81.54 16.86
C LYS A 263 47.44 -81.72 16.44
N ALA A 264 48.34 -81.34 17.33
CA ALA A 264 49.72 -81.81 17.36
C ALA A 264 49.78 -83.17 18.06
N SER A 265 50.23 -84.20 17.33
CA SER A 265 51.19 -85.23 17.77
C SER A 265 51.46 -86.21 16.64
#